data_AF-A0A4Q4WB99-F1
#
_entry.id   AF-A0A4Q4WB99-F1
#
_cell.length_a   1.000
_cell.length_b   1.000
_cell.length_c   1.000
_cell.angle_alpha   90.00
_cell.angle_beta   90.00
_cell.angle_gamma   90.00
#
_symmetry.space_group_name_H-M   'P 1'
#
loop_
_entity.id
_entity.type
_entity.pdbx_description
1 polymer ?
#
loop_
_entity_poly.entity_id
_entity_poly.type
_entity_poly.pdbx_seq_one_letter_code
_entity_poly.pdbx_strand_id
1 'polypeptide(L)'
;MARLSTWQVKLYHIYSGFNLVGYLNRYSTGYKERYNIPEAPTITRGTLRYAGFPEFVKVLADIGFLKEEEQRYCKEPIPYKEATQKILATPSDEKDLIGGISAKIIFKNNE
;
A
#
# COMPACT_ATOMS: atom_id res chain seq x y z
N MET A 1 -13.56 -18.87 -3.59
CA MET A 1 -13.44 -17.59 -2.86
C MET A 1 -12.43 -16.72 -3.58
N ALA A 2 -12.88 -15.66 -4.25
CA ALA A 2 -11.96 -14.77 -4.97
C ALA A 2 -11.14 -13.98 -3.95
N ARG A 3 -9.83 -14.27 -3.91
CA ARG A 3 -8.84 -13.41 -3.26
C ARG A 3 -9.00 -12.02 -3.90
N LEU A 4 -9.43 -11.01 -3.15
CA LEU A 4 -9.40 -9.60 -3.60
C LEU A 4 -7.93 -9.14 -3.64
N SER A 5 -7.14 -9.77 -4.50
CA SER A 5 -5.74 -9.50 -4.74
C SER A 5 -5.65 -8.67 -6.01
N THR A 6 -5.72 -7.35 -5.87
CA THR A 6 -4.95 -6.39 -6.66
C THR A 6 -5.29 -4.99 -6.17
N TRP A 7 -4.29 -4.32 -5.59
CA TRP A 7 -4.31 -2.87 -5.49
C TRP A 7 -4.37 -2.30 -6.91
N GLN A 8 -5.57 -1.96 -7.40
CA GLN A 8 -5.74 -1.40 -8.74
C GLN A 8 -5.46 0.09 -8.71
N VAL A 9 -4.18 0.42 -8.78
CA VAL A 9 -3.66 1.78 -8.92
C VAL A 9 -3.50 2.06 -10.41
N LYS A 10 -4.05 3.18 -10.89
CA LYS A 10 -3.94 3.59 -12.30
C LYS A 10 -3.46 5.03 -12.40
N LEU A 11 -2.68 5.35 -13.45
CA LEU A 11 -2.41 6.74 -13.80
C LEU A 11 -3.73 7.48 -14.04
N TYR A 12 -3.88 8.64 -13.43
CA TYR A 12 -5.11 9.43 -13.46
C TYR A 12 -4.78 10.84 -13.90
N HIS A 13 -4.85 11.07 -15.21
CA HIS A 13 -4.55 12.37 -15.80
C HIS A 13 -5.66 13.37 -15.47
N ILE A 14 -5.28 14.50 -14.86
CA ILE A 14 -6.18 15.64 -14.59
C ILE A 14 -5.65 16.88 -15.29
N TYR A 15 -4.42 17.29 -14.95
CA TYR A 15 -3.69 18.35 -15.64
C TYR A 15 -2.28 17.87 -15.95
N SER A 16 -1.71 18.34 -17.06
CA SER A 16 -0.37 17.97 -17.54
C SER A 16 0.75 18.26 -16.55
N GLY A 17 0.56 19.21 -15.63
CA GLY A 17 1.51 19.52 -14.56
C GLY A 17 1.54 18.53 -13.39
N PHE A 18 0.63 17.55 -13.33
CA PHE A 18 0.55 16.60 -12.23
C PHE A 18 0.69 15.14 -12.69
N ASN A 19 1.56 14.40 -12.00
CA ASN A 19 1.71 12.96 -12.16
C ASN A 19 0.94 12.21 -11.06
N LEU A 20 -0.37 12.07 -11.26
CA LEU A 20 -1.29 11.48 -10.27
C LEU A 20 -1.64 10.05 -10.61
N VAL A 21 -1.78 9.24 -9.57
CA VAL A 21 -2.38 7.91 -9.61
C VAL A 21 -3.63 7.87 -8.76
N GLY A 22 -4.61 7.09 -9.18
CA GLY A 22 -5.89 6.89 -8.51
C GLY A 22 -6.13 5.44 -8.16
N TYR A 23 -6.75 5.20 -7.01
CA TYR A 23 -7.29 3.90 -6.62
C TYR A 23 -8.68 4.05 -6.00
N LEU A 24 -9.51 3.01 -6.15
CA LEU A 24 -10.88 3.00 -5.64
C LEU A 24 -10.90 2.95 -4.11
N ASN A 25 -11.86 3.64 -3.51
CA ASN A 25 -11.98 3.77 -2.06
C ASN A 25 -13.23 3.05 -1.54
N ARG A 26 -13.01 1.97 -0.77
CA ARG A 26 -14.05 1.20 -0.08
C ARG A 26 -15.21 0.84 -1.03
N TYR A 27 -16.45 1.09 -0.62
CA TYR A 27 -17.66 0.73 -1.34
C TYR A 27 -18.32 2.00 -1.93
N SER A 28 -18.47 2.02 -3.25
CA SER A 28 -19.07 3.16 -3.99
C SER A 28 -20.54 2.91 -4.38
N THR A 29 -21.06 1.72 -4.12
CA THR A 29 -22.35 1.27 -4.64
C THR A 29 -23.54 2.03 -4.01
N GLY A 30 -23.51 2.33 -2.71
CA GLY A 30 -24.60 3.05 -2.03
C GLY A 30 -24.76 4.52 -2.43
N TYR A 31 -23.89 5.03 -3.30
CA TYR A 31 -24.07 6.37 -3.87
C TYR A 31 -25.19 6.44 -4.90
N LYS A 32 -25.62 5.29 -5.43
CA LYS A 32 -26.72 5.18 -6.37
C LYS A 32 -28.02 5.71 -5.78
N GLU A 33 -28.37 5.20 -4.60
CA GLU A 33 -29.55 5.62 -3.85
C GLU A 33 -29.32 6.99 -3.21
N ARG A 34 -28.14 7.22 -2.63
CA ARG A 34 -27.81 8.46 -1.92
C ARG A 34 -27.92 9.71 -2.81
N TYR A 35 -27.55 9.59 -4.08
CA TYR A 35 -27.62 10.69 -5.04
C TYR A 35 -28.78 10.56 -6.03
N ASN A 36 -29.67 9.58 -5.83
CA ASN A 36 -30.84 9.35 -6.67
C ASN A 36 -30.48 9.25 -8.17
N ILE A 37 -29.44 8.46 -8.48
CA ILE A 37 -28.92 8.21 -9.84
C ILE A 37 -29.03 6.72 -10.24
N PRO A 38 -30.25 6.13 -10.22
CA PRO A 38 -30.46 4.71 -10.47
C PRO A 38 -30.05 4.25 -11.89
N GLU A 39 -29.95 5.16 -12.82
CA GLU A 39 -29.56 4.94 -14.22
C GLU A 39 -28.04 4.84 -14.41
N ALA A 40 -27.24 5.31 -13.45
CA ALA A 40 -25.78 5.36 -13.61
C ALA A 40 -25.19 3.93 -13.73
N PRO A 41 -24.59 3.57 -14.88
CA PRO A 41 -24.03 2.23 -15.08
C PRO A 41 -22.69 2.04 -14.38
N THR A 42 -22.05 3.13 -13.95
CA THR A 42 -20.76 3.11 -13.27
C THR A 42 -20.72 4.21 -12.22
N ILE A 43 -20.45 3.83 -10.98
CA ILE A 43 -20.27 4.76 -9.86
C ILE A 43 -18.98 4.37 -9.15
N THR A 44 -18.03 5.29 -9.12
CA THR A 44 -16.75 5.08 -8.44
C THR A 44 -16.42 6.28 -7.57
N ARG A 45 -15.84 5.99 -6.41
CA ARG A 45 -15.21 6.97 -5.54
C ARG A 45 -13.80 6.51 -5.28
N GLY A 46 -12.84 7.37 -5.59
CA GLY A 46 -11.42 7.05 -5.48
C GLY A 46 -10.66 8.07 -4.66
N THR A 47 -9.39 7.76 -4.43
CA THR A 47 -8.41 8.65 -3.80
C THR A 47 -7.27 8.87 -4.79
N LEU A 48 -6.80 10.11 -4.88
CA LEU A 48 -5.63 10.48 -5.69
C LEU A 48 -4.37 10.57 -4.82
N ARG A 49 -3.25 10.16 -5.38
CA ARG A 49 -1.89 10.27 -4.83
C ARG A 49 -0.92 10.61 -5.94
N TYR A 50 0.28 11.07 -5.58
CA TYR A 50 1.37 11.15 -6.55
C TYR A 50 1.89 9.75 -6.90
N ALA A 51 2.33 9.58 -8.15
CA ALA A 51 2.94 8.34 -8.61
C ALA A 51 4.10 7.91 -7.68
N GLY A 52 4.22 6.62 -7.41
CA GLY A 52 5.21 6.03 -6.49
C GLY A 52 4.72 5.87 -5.05
N PHE A 53 3.70 6.62 -4.61
CA PHE A 53 3.18 6.50 -3.25
C PHE A 53 2.57 5.11 -2.97
N PRO A 54 1.65 4.58 -3.80
CA PRO A 54 1.05 3.27 -3.51
C PRO A 54 2.06 2.13 -3.52
N GLU A 55 3.07 2.19 -4.39
CA GLU A 55 4.17 1.22 -4.45
C GLU A 55 4.98 1.22 -3.16
N PHE A 56 5.34 2.41 -2.66
CA PHE A 56 6.06 2.56 -1.39
C PHE A 56 5.27 2.01 -0.20
N VAL A 57 3.99 2.39 -0.08
CA VAL A 57 3.12 1.92 1.01
C VAL A 57 2.87 0.41 0.91
N LYS A 58 2.77 -0.13 -0.30
CA LYS A 58 2.63 -1.57 -0.51
C LYS A 58 3.85 -2.32 0.03
N VAL A 59 5.07 -1.82 -0.18
CA VAL A 59 6.27 -2.43 0.41
C VAL A 59 6.18 -2.46 1.93
N LEU A 60 5.81 -1.34 2.56
CA LEU A 60 5.64 -1.27 4.02
C LEU A 60 4.57 -2.25 4.53
N ALA A 61 3.46 -2.41 3.80
CA ALA A 61 2.42 -3.37 4.12
C ALA A 61 2.95 -4.82 4.02
N ASP A 62 3.60 -5.15 2.91
CA ASP A 62 4.08 -6.50 2.60
C ASP A 62 5.19 -6.96 3.56
N ILE A 63 6.09 -6.06 3.99
CA ILE A 63 7.12 -6.38 4.99
C ILE A 63 6.56 -6.45 6.42
N GLY A 64 5.28 -6.10 6.62
CA GLY A 64 4.61 -6.17 7.92
C GLY A 64 4.77 -4.92 8.79
N PHE A 65 5.22 -3.80 8.22
CA PHE A 65 5.42 -2.54 8.94
C PHE A 65 4.10 -1.86 9.36
N LEU A 66 3.00 -2.20 8.68
CA LEU A 66 1.66 -1.65 8.94
C LEU A 66 0.77 -2.58 9.77
N LYS A 67 1.37 -3.58 10.42
CA LYS A 67 0.68 -4.47 11.34
C LYS A 67 0.29 -3.73 12.61
N GLU A 68 -0.96 -3.89 13.03
CA GLU A 68 -1.51 -3.24 14.22
C GLU A 68 -1.34 -4.10 15.48
N GLU A 69 -0.91 -5.37 15.34
CA GLU A 69 -0.69 -6.25 16.49
C GLU A 69 0.44 -5.72 17.38
N GLU A 70 0.13 -5.51 18.66
CA GLU A 70 1.09 -4.98 19.62
C GLU A 70 2.32 -5.90 19.73
N GLN A 71 3.51 -5.32 19.53
CA GLN A 71 4.78 -6.03 19.63
C GLN A 71 5.54 -5.58 20.86
N ARG A 72 6.05 -6.54 21.65
CA ARG A 72 6.81 -6.23 22.88
C ARG A 72 8.01 -5.32 22.61
N TYR A 73 8.67 -5.50 21.48
CA TYR A 73 9.84 -4.71 21.09
C TYR A 73 9.51 -3.26 20.69
N CYS A 74 8.24 -2.91 20.47
CA CYS A 74 7.80 -1.53 20.23
C CYS A 74 7.48 -0.76 21.53
N LYS A 75 7.64 -1.40 22.71
CA LYS A 75 7.39 -0.76 24.02
C LYS A 75 8.63 -0.11 24.63
N GLU A 76 9.79 -0.37 24.05
CA GLU A 76 11.08 0.11 24.53
C GLU A 76 11.73 1.02 23.47
N PRO A 77 12.55 2.02 23.87
CA PRO A 77 13.23 2.92 22.95
C PRO A 77 14.42 2.21 22.30
N ILE A 78 14.14 1.32 21.35
CA ILE A 78 15.16 0.60 20.60
C ILE A 78 15.55 1.33 19.30
N PRO A 79 16.78 1.13 18.80
CA PRO A 79 17.17 1.63 17.48
C PRO A 79 16.27 1.08 16.36
N TYR A 80 15.98 1.91 15.34
CA TYR A 80 15.15 1.50 14.20
C TYR A 80 15.68 0.25 13.48
N LYS A 81 17.01 0.10 13.37
CA LYS A 81 17.63 -1.10 12.77
C LYS A 81 17.18 -2.40 13.46
N GLU A 82 17.03 -2.36 14.79
CA GLU A 82 16.61 -3.53 15.59
C GLU A 82 15.11 -3.78 15.45
N ALA A 83 14.30 -2.72 15.44
CA ALA A 83 12.88 -2.83 15.17
C ALA A 83 12.63 -3.43 13.77
N THR A 84 13.32 -2.93 12.75
CA THR A 84 13.22 -3.44 11.37
C THR A 84 13.71 -4.88 11.26
N GLN A 85 14.82 -5.26 11.92
CA GLN A 85 15.24 -6.67 11.99
C GLN A 85 14.14 -7.56 12.57
N LYS A 86 13.50 -7.12 13.67
CA LYS A 86 12.44 -7.90 14.34
C LYS A 86 11.19 -8.02 13.46
N ILE A 87 10.84 -6.99 12.69
CA ILE A 87 9.73 -7.01 11.72
C ILE A 87 10.03 -7.96 10.55
N LEU A 88 11.25 -7.91 10.01
CA LEU A 88 11.67 -8.71 8.86
C LEU A 88 12.02 -10.16 9.21
N ALA A 89 12.32 -10.42 10.48
CA ALA A 89 12.91 -11.66 10.99
C ALA A 89 14.28 -11.97 10.34
N THR A 90 15.14 -10.96 10.24
CA THR A 90 16.51 -11.05 9.67
C THR A 90 17.56 -10.52 10.65
N PRO A 91 18.86 -10.73 10.41
CA PRO A 91 19.91 -10.01 11.14
C PRO A 91 19.81 -8.48 10.99
N SER A 92 20.45 -7.72 11.89
CA SER A 92 20.42 -6.24 11.88
C SER A 92 21.46 -5.59 10.98
N ASP A 93 22.29 -6.37 10.29
CA ASP A 93 23.22 -5.83 9.32
C ASP A 93 22.47 -5.24 8.13
N GLU A 94 22.90 -4.08 7.65
CA GLU A 94 22.21 -3.34 6.59
C GLU A 94 21.98 -4.19 5.34
N LYS A 95 22.97 -5.00 4.95
CA LYS A 95 22.87 -5.93 3.81
C LYS A 95 21.77 -6.97 4.00
N ASP A 96 21.62 -7.49 5.22
CA ASP A 96 20.62 -8.50 5.54
C ASP A 96 19.21 -7.90 5.60
N LEU A 97 19.08 -6.66 6.09
CA LEU A 97 17.83 -5.92 6.06
C LEU A 97 17.38 -5.64 4.62
N ILE A 98 18.29 -5.17 3.75
CA ILE A 98 18.01 -4.96 2.32
C ILE A 98 17.63 -6.27 1.64
N GLY A 99 18.35 -7.36 1.93
CA GLY A 99 18.05 -8.70 1.42
C GLY A 99 16.68 -9.20 1.89
N GLY A 100 16.34 -8.97 3.16
CA GLY A 100 15.05 -9.33 3.77
C GLY A 100 13.87 -8.62 3.14
N ILE A 101 14.02 -7.32 2.81
CA ILE A 101 13.01 -6.57 2.06
C ILE A 101 12.89 -7.14 0.65
N SER A 102 14.01 -7.31 -0.05
CA SER A 102 14.04 -7.76 -1.44
C SER A 102 13.44 -9.17 -1.62
N ALA A 103 13.62 -10.06 -0.63
CA ALA A 103 13.05 -11.41 -0.65
C ALA A 103 11.51 -11.44 -0.48
N LYS A 104 10.92 -10.38 0.09
CA LYS A 104 9.47 -10.29 0.37
C LYS A 104 8.70 -9.51 -0.70
N ILE A 105 9.39 -8.82 -1.60
CA ILE A 105 8.78 -7.88 -2.55
C ILE A 105 9.06 -8.31 -3.99
N ILE A 106 8.03 -8.23 -4.84
CA ILE A 106 8.17 -8.31 -6.29
C ILE A 106 8.15 -6.89 -6.82
N PHE A 107 9.32 -6.38 -7.20
CA PHE A 107 9.43 -5.06 -7.82
C PHE A 107 9.00 -5.13 -9.29
N LYS A 108 8.31 -4.09 -9.76
CA LYS A 108 7.81 -3.99 -11.14
C LYS A 108 8.94 -3.88 -12.18
N ASN A 109 10.16 -3.58 -11.75
CA ASN A 109 11.34 -3.34 -12.60
C ASN A 109 12.46 -4.38 -12.38
N ASN A 110 12.12 -5.62 -12.02
CA ASN A 110 13.10 -6.73 -11.98
C ASN A 110 13.28 -7.41 -13.35
N GLU A 111 13.07 -6.66 -14.44
CA GLU A 111 13.52 -6.96 -15.81
C GLU A 111 14.53 -5.90 -16.26
#